data_AF-A0A9D2AFJ3-F1
#
_entry.id   AF-A0A9D2AFJ3-F1
#
_cell.length_a   1.000
_cell.length_b   1.000
_cell.length_c   1.000
_cell.angle_alpha   90.00
_cell.angle_beta   90.00
_cell.angle_gamma   90.00
#
_symmetry.space_group_name_H-M   'P 1'
#
loop_
_entity.id
_entity.type
_entity.pdbx_description
1 polymer ?
#
loop_
_entity_poly.entity_id
_entity_poly.type
_entity_poly.pdbx_seq_one_letter_code
_entity_poly.pdbx_strand_id
1 'polypeptide(L)'
;MSKKSKLKYFIPGAIALIFGIAAFCMMFLPAITFTAGNTTSDGYTGAQLAFGYKETYLGQEVTVLNFNFVALLAYLLPLAGGVVALITKNGFISKIISTACFVAGAVLLFSIVAYSGIGNVKFDDSGLLGSVANAFLEELYKAIDETKGLGVGAIVGGILSIVGAAVCFFKGTIAKFFK
;
A
#
# COMPACT_ATOMS: atom_id res chain seq x y z
N MET A 1 18.34 20.30 -34.22
CA MET A 1 17.00 19.93 -33.69
C MET A 1 16.96 20.24 -32.19
N SER A 2 16.29 21.33 -31.79
CA SER A 2 16.41 21.94 -30.45
C SER A 2 15.99 21.03 -29.29
N LYS A 3 16.86 20.90 -28.27
CA LYS A 3 16.64 20.15 -27.01
C LYS A 3 15.31 20.49 -26.29
N LYS A 4 14.72 21.67 -26.54
CA LYS A 4 13.46 22.11 -25.92
C LYS A 4 12.26 21.21 -26.25
N SER A 5 12.25 20.50 -27.39
CA SER A 5 11.09 19.72 -27.83
C SER A 5 10.86 18.41 -27.06
N LYS A 6 11.85 17.91 -26.30
CA LYS A 6 11.77 16.64 -25.55
C LYS A 6 11.34 16.80 -24.09
N LEU A 7 11.55 17.99 -23.48
CA LEU A 7 11.31 18.23 -22.05
C LEU A 7 9.81 18.12 -21.67
N LYS A 8 8.91 18.50 -22.58
CA LYS A 8 7.45 18.50 -22.37
C LYS A 8 6.84 17.12 -22.07
N TYR A 9 7.51 16.04 -22.45
CA TYR A 9 7.06 14.68 -22.14
C TYR A 9 7.56 14.17 -20.78
N PHE A 10 8.53 14.84 -20.18
CA PHE A 10 9.00 14.54 -18.82
C PHE A 10 8.12 15.18 -17.77
N ILE A 11 7.48 16.32 -18.05
CA ILE A 11 6.62 17.04 -17.09
C ILE A 11 5.48 16.16 -16.56
N PRO A 12 4.62 15.52 -17.39
CA PRO A 12 3.56 14.67 -16.86
C PRO A 12 4.10 13.41 -16.16
N GLY A 13 5.28 12.91 -16.60
CA GLY A 13 5.95 11.81 -15.92
C GLY A 13 6.47 12.20 -14.53
N ALA A 14 6.96 13.42 -14.36
CA ALA A 14 7.38 13.96 -13.07
C ALA A 14 6.18 14.19 -12.14
N ILE A 15 5.06 14.69 -12.66
CA ILE A 15 3.81 14.80 -11.91
C ILE A 15 3.35 13.42 -11.45
N ALA A 16 3.34 12.42 -12.33
CA ALA A 16 3.01 11.05 -11.96
C ALA A 16 3.96 10.52 -10.88
N LEU A 17 5.27 10.77 -10.99
CA LEU A 17 6.23 10.38 -9.96
C LEU A 17 5.94 11.03 -8.60
N ILE A 18 5.55 12.32 -8.56
CA ILE A 18 5.16 12.98 -7.31
C ILE A 18 3.97 12.27 -6.67
N PHE A 19 2.94 11.90 -7.45
CA PHE A 19 1.83 11.10 -6.94
C PHE A 19 2.25 9.71 -6.46
N GLY A 20 3.18 9.05 -7.17
CA GLY A 20 3.74 7.77 -6.76
C GLY A 20 4.52 7.84 -5.45
N ILE A 21 5.37 8.87 -5.28
CA ILE A 21 6.10 9.13 -4.04
C ILE A 21 5.12 9.45 -2.91
N ALA A 22 4.16 10.33 -3.14
CA ALA A 22 3.17 10.69 -2.14
C ALA A 22 2.35 9.47 -1.69
N ALA A 23 1.89 8.63 -2.63
CA ALA A 23 1.20 7.38 -2.33
C ALA A 23 2.09 6.40 -1.54
N PHE A 24 3.36 6.26 -1.90
CA PHE A 24 4.32 5.46 -1.14
C PHE A 24 4.51 5.97 0.28
N CYS A 25 4.63 7.30 0.48
CA CYS A 25 4.76 7.91 1.80
C CYS A 25 3.53 7.68 2.70
N MET A 26 2.35 7.38 2.15
CA MET A 26 1.17 7.06 2.97
C MET A 26 1.32 5.75 3.76
N MET A 27 2.34 4.95 3.46
CA MET A 27 2.76 3.80 4.26
C MET A 27 3.01 4.15 5.73
N PHE A 28 3.41 5.40 6.04
CA PHE A 28 3.68 5.83 7.41
C PHE A 28 2.42 6.25 8.19
N LEU A 29 1.26 6.29 7.53
CA LEU A 29 -0.03 6.56 8.17
C LEU A 29 -0.78 5.25 8.49
N PRO A 30 -1.79 5.28 9.37
CA PRO A 30 -2.66 4.12 9.64
C PRO A 30 -3.24 3.56 8.35
N ALA A 31 -2.93 2.30 8.05
CA ALA A 31 -3.42 1.60 6.86
C ALA A 31 -4.70 0.82 7.15
N ILE A 32 -4.88 0.42 8.41
CA ILE A 32 -6.12 -0.16 8.93
C ILE A 32 -6.54 0.55 10.22
N THR A 33 -7.81 0.41 10.57
CA THR A 33 -8.38 0.87 11.85
C THR A 33 -9.07 -0.29 12.56
N PHE A 34 -9.32 -0.15 13.86
CA PHE A 34 -10.10 -1.10 14.64
C PHE A 34 -11.32 -0.41 15.24
N THR A 35 -12.50 -0.98 15.04
CA THR A 35 -13.76 -0.44 15.57
C THR A 35 -14.32 -1.33 16.67
N ALA A 36 -14.40 -0.80 17.88
CA ALA A 36 -15.04 -1.45 19.01
C ALA A 36 -16.26 -0.63 19.44
N GLY A 37 -17.46 -1.19 19.29
CA GLY A 37 -18.71 -0.47 19.55
C GLY A 37 -18.83 0.78 18.68
N ASN A 38 -18.97 1.95 19.33
CA ASN A 38 -19.12 3.24 18.65
C ASN A 38 -17.79 4.01 18.51
N THR A 39 -16.66 3.39 18.86
CA THR A 39 -15.33 4.02 18.82
C THR A 39 -14.43 3.34 17.81
N THR A 40 -13.87 4.13 16.89
CA THR A 40 -12.84 3.70 15.94
C THR A 40 -11.49 4.23 16.39
N SER A 41 -10.50 3.35 16.46
CA SER A 41 -9.12 3.68 16.81
C SER A 41 -8.20 3.42 15.63
N ASP A 42 -7.11 4.19 15.55
CA ASP A 42 -6.06 3.95 14.57
C ASP A 42 -5.44 2.56 14.83
N GLY A 43 -5.36 1.77 13.77
CA GLY A 43 -4.71 0.47 13.80
C GLY A 43 -3.27 0.56 13.31
N TYR A 44 -2.81 -0.51 12.67
CA TYR A 44 -1.44 -0.58 12.17
C TYR A 44 -1.21 0.33 10.97
N THR A 45 -0.03 0.95 10.95
CA THR A 45 0.47 1.69 9.79
C THR A 45 0.76 0.76 8.61
N GLY A 46 0.80 1.31 7.40
CA GLY A 46 1.22 0.57 6.21
C GLY A 46 2.63 -0.03 6.36
N ALA A 47 3.53 0.67 7.05
CA ALA A 47 4.89 0.22 7.33
C ALA A 47 4.91 -1.02 8.22
N GLN A 48 4.15 -1.00 9.32
CA GLN A 48 4.01 -2.14 10.22
C GLN A 48 3.38 -3.34 9.51
N LEU A 49 2.36 -3.12 8.67
CA LEU A 49 1.78 -4.21 7.88
C LEU A 49 2.77 -4.79 6.88
N ALA A 50 3.51 -3.95 6.16
CA ALA A 50 4.44 -4.40 5.13
C ALA A 50 5.68 -5.08 5.68
N PHE A 51 6.35 -4.48 6.67
CA PHE A 51 7.61 -4.98 7.20
C PHE A 51 7.45 -5.94 8.38
N GLY A 52 6.24 -6.05 8.93
CA GLY A 52 5.99 -6.73 10.19
C GLY A 52 6.21 -5.81 11.38
N TYR A 53 5.75 -6.28 12.54
CA TYR A 53 5.78 -5.54 13.80
C TYR A 53 5.97 -6.52 14.95
N LYS A 54 6.81 -6.16 15.90
CA LYS A 54 7.10 -6.93 17.11
C LYS A 54 6.91 -6.03 18.32
N GLU A 55 6.46 -6.62 19.42
CA GLU A 55 6.37 -5.96 20.71
C GLU A 55 7.07 -6.77 21.79
N THR A 56 7.57 -6.07 22.80
CA THR A 56 8.16 -6.72 23.97
C THR A 56 7.12 -6.82 25.07
N TYR A 57 6.72 -8.04 25.42
CA TYR A 57 5.82 -8.33 26.53
C TYR A 57 6.56 -9.16 27.57
N LEU A 58 6.57 -8.68 28.82
CA LEU A 58 7.23 -9.36 29.95
C LEU A 58 8.70 -9.77 29.66
N GLY A 59 9.42 -8.96 28.88
CA GLY A 59 10.82 -9.21 28.51
C GLY A 59 11.02 -10.19 27.35
N GLN A 60 9.95 -10.67 26.71
CA GLN A 60 10.02 -11.51 25.51
C GLN A 60 9.51 -10.76 24.28
N GLU A 61 10.20 -10.92 23.14
CA GLU A 61 9.73 -10.40 21.86
C GLU A 61 8.63 -11.29 21.30
N VAL A 62 7.46 -10.70 21.04
CA VAL A 62 6.32 -11.35 20.40
C VAL A 62 6.10 -10.70 19.04
N THR A 63 6.08 -11.52 17.99
CA THR A 63 5.78 -11.06 16.63
C THR A 63 4.28 -10.84 16.48
N VAL A 64 3.87 -9.58 16.32
CA VAL A 64 2.46 -9.18 16.17
C VAL A 64 2.03 -9.22 14.70
N LEU A 65 2.92 -8.83 13.79
CA LEU A 65 2.71 -8.89 12.35
C LEU A 65 3.95 -9.49 11.68
N ASN A 66 3.72 -10.41 10.73
CA ASN A 66 4.78 -10.93 9.88
C ASN A 66 5.00 -10.00 8.68
N PHE A 67 6.14 -10.19 7.99
CA PHE A 67 6.40 -9.51 6.73
C PHE A 67 5.29 -9.82 5.72
N ASN A 68 4.69 -8.77 5.16
CA ASN A 68 3.63 -8.88 4.18
C ASN A 68 4.07 -8.28 2.85
N PHE A 69 4.55 -9.16 1.97
CA PHE A 69 5.00 -8.75 0.64
C PHE A 69 3.91 -8.06 -0.17
N VAL A 70 2.65 -8.47 -0.03
CA VAL A 70 1.52 -7.87 -0.77
C VAL A 70 1.27 -6.44 -0.30
N ALA A 71 1.33 -6.19 1.00
CA ALA A 71 1.24 -4.83 1.55
C ALA A 71 2.41 -3.96 1.11
N LEU A 72 3.64 -4.47 1.13
CA LEU A 72 4.81 -3.75 0.61
C LEU A 72 4.63 -3.41 -0.89
N LEU A 73 4.16 -4.38 -1.66
CA LEU A 73 3.93 -4.25 -3.09
C LEU A 73 2.87 -3.18 -3.40
N ALA A 74 1.81 -3.09 -2.58
CA ALA A 74 0.76 -2.07 -2.69
C ALA A 74 1.31 -0.64 -2.70
N TYR A 75 2.32 -0.35 -1.86
CA TYR A 75 2.97 0.96 -1.79
C TYR A 75 4.09 1.14 -2.83
N LEU A 76 4.79 0.07 -3.21
CA LEU A 76 5.88 0.14 -4.20
C LEU A 76 5.37 0.29 -5.64
N LEU A 77 4.21 -0.26 -5.99
CA LEU A 77 3.67 -0.19 -7.35
C LEU A 77 3.44 1.24 -7.85
N PRO A 78 2.77 2.13 -7.09
CA PRO A 78 2.60 3.52 -7.48
C PRO A 78 3.94 4.23 -7.70
N LEU A 79 4.93 3.97 -6.86
CA LEU A 79 6.28 4.51 -7.02
C LEU A 79 6.94 4.01 -8.31
N ALA A 80 6.91 2.69 -8.55
CA ALA A 80 7.44 2.08 -9.77
C ALA A 80 6.72 2.60 -11.02
N GLY A 81 5.39 2.74 -10.97
CA GLY A 81 4.58 3.34 -12.04
C GLY A 81 5.02 4.77 -12.35
N GLY A 82 5.27 5.57 -11.31
CA GLY A 82 5.80 6.93 -11.43
C GLY A 82 7.19 6.97 -12.06
N VAL A 83 8.10 6.09 -11.65
CA VAL A 83 9.45 5.99 -12.22
C VAL A 83 9.40 5.59 -13.69
N VAL A 84 8.63 4.55 -14.03
CA VAL A 84 8.40 4.12 -15.41
C VAL A 84 7.83 5.28 -16.22
N ALA A 85 6.82 5.98 -15.71
CA ALA A 85 6.22 7.13 -16.37
C ALA A 85 7.20 8.27 -16.60
N LEU A 86 8.18 8.49 -15.71
CA LEU A 86 9.18 9.54 -15.89
C LEU A 86 10.23 9.19 -16.95
N ILE A 87 10.81 7.98 -16.88
CA ILE A 87 11.97 7.62 -17.71
C ILE A 87 11.58 7.18 -19.12
N THR A 88 10.35 6.71 -19.31
CA THR A 88 9.90 6.24 -20.62
C THR A 88 9.30 7.36 -21.46
N LYS A 89 9.53 7.28 -22.77
CA LYS A 89 8.88 8.16 -23.75
C LYS A 89 7.37 7.91 -23.76
N ASN A 90 6.63 8.80 -24.43
CA ASN A 90 5.18 8.72 -24.61
C ASN A 90 4.78 7.61 -25.62
N GLY A 91 5.17 6.36 -25.34
CA GLY A 91 4.77 5.18 -26.10
C GLY A 91 3.48 4.57 -25.54
N PHE A 92 2.77 3.78 -26.35
CA PHE A 92 1.54 3.12 -25.91
C PHE A 92 1.80 2.12 -24.77
N ILE A 93 2.84 1.29 -24.92
CA ILE A 93 3.23 0.27 -23.94
C ILE A 93 3.62 0.91 -22.59
N SER A 94 4.41 1.98 -22.61
CA SER A 94 4.84 2.62 -21.36
C SER A 94 3.69 3.27 -20.58
N LYS A 95 2.70 3.84 -21.28
CA LYS A 95 1.48 4.34 -20.64
C LYS A 95 0.71 3.21 -19.97
N ILE A 96 0.52 2.09 -20.66
CA ILE A 96 -0.20 0.95 -20.11
C ILE A 96 0.51 0.42 -18.87
N ILE A 97 1.82 0.19 -18.93
CA ILE A 97 2.59 -0.35 -17.80
C ILE A 97 2.54 0.61 -16.60
N SER A 98 2.85 1.90 -16.81
CA SER A 98 2.81 2.87 -15.70
C SER A 98 1.42 3.03 -15.10
N THR A 99 0.38 3.08 -15.93
CA THR A 99 -1.02 3.14 -15.48
C THR A 99 -1.40 1.88 -14.73
N ALA A 100 -1.03 0.70 -15.23
CA ALA A 100 -1.31 -0.57 -14.59
C ALA A 100 -0.64 -0.68 -13.22
N CYS A 101 0.61 -0.21 -13.07
CA CYS A 101 1.27 -0.14 -11.77
C CYS A 101 0.48 0.73 -10.78
N PHE A 102 0.05 1.93 -11.19
CA PHE A 102 -0.77 2.78 -10.33
C PHE A 102 -2.13 2.17 -9.98
N VAL A 103 -2.82 1.57 -10.95
CA VAL A 103 -4.13 0.95 -10.73
C VAL A 103 -4.03 -0.27 -9.82
N ALA A 104 -3.07 -1.16 -10.07
CA ALA A 104 -2.86 -2.33 -9.21
C ALA A 104 -2.42 -1.92 -7.80
N GLY A 105 -1.56 -0.88 -7.66
CA GLY A 105 -1.27 -0.28 -6.36
C GLY A 105 -2.52 0.23 -5.64
N ALA A 106 -3.39 0.97 -6.35
CA ALA A 106 -4.65 1.47 -5.79
C ALA A 106 -5.58 0.33 -5.32
N VAL A 107 -5.78 -0.70 -6.16
CA VAL A 107 -6.62 -1.85 -5.82
C VAL A 107 -6.07 -2.55 -4.58
N LEU A 108 -4.76 -2.81 -4.55
CA LEU A 108 -4.14 -3.43 -3.38
C LEU A 108 -4.32 -2.57 -2.12
N LEU A 109 -4.12 -1.26 -2.20
CA LEU A 109 -4.31 -0.36 -1.06
C LEU A 109 -5.76 -0.35 -0.57
N PHE A 110 -6.75 -0.31 -1.45
CA PHE A 110 -8.17 -0.41 -1.04
C PHE A 110 -8.54 -1.80 -0.50
N SER A 111 -7.82 -2.84 -0.89
CA SER A 111 -8.00 -4.21 -0.38
C SER A 111 -7.10 -4.56 0.81
N ILE A 112 -6.37 -3.60 1.39
CA ILE A 112 -5.35 -3.89 2.42
C ILE A 112 -5.89 -4.59 3.66
N VAL A 113 -7.15 -4.31 4.04
CA VAL A 113 -7.82 -4.99 5.15
C VAL A 113 -7.86 -6.50 4.92
N ALA A 114 -8.18 -6.95 3.71
CA ALA A 114 -8.39 -8.36 3.37
C ALA A 114 -7.12 -9.22 3.48
N TYR A 115 -5.93 -8.62 3.36
CA TYR A 115 -4.66 -9.32 3.50
C TYR A 115 -3.82 -8.81 4.68
N SER A 116 -4.42 -8.01 5.58
CA SER A 116 -3.76 -7.49 6.80
C SER A 116 -3.53 -8.56 7.88
N GLY A 117 -4.25 -9.69 7.83
CA GLY A 117 -4.20 -10.77 8.82
C GLY A 117 -3.04 -11.76 8.67
N ILE A 118 -2.15 -11.56 7.70
CA ILE A 118 -0.94 -12.39 7.52
C ILE A 118 0.04 -12.05 8.66
N GLY A 119 -0.06 -12.71 9.82
CA GLY A 119 0.76 -12.33 10.97
C GLY A 119 0.42 -12.91 12.34
N ASN A 120 -0.75 -13.52 12.51
CA ASN A 120 -1.26 -14.01 13.79
C ASN A 120 -0.24 -14.83 14.61
N VAL A 121 -0.10 -14.50 15.90
CA VAL A 121 0.77 -15.21 16.85
C VAL A 121 0.30 -16.65 16.97
N LYS A 122 1.24 -17.60 16.92
CA LYS A 122 0.98 -19.00 17.25
C LYS A 122 1.99 -19.44 18.29
N PHE A 123 1.52 -20.18 19.29
CA PHE A 123 2.38 -20.90 20.20
C PHE A 123 3.02 -22.06 19.46
N ASP A 124 4.36 -22.09 19.45
CA ASP A 124 5.18 -23.17 18.89
C ASP A 124 5.28 -24.34 19.89
N ASP A 125 4.14 -24.75 20.44
CA ASP A 125 4.02 -25.91 21.33
C ASP A 125 2.99 -26.88 20.73
N SER A 126 3.44 -28.09 20.41
CA SER A 126 2.62 -29.17 19.87
C SER A 126 1.83 -29.93 20.96
N GLY A 127 1.98 -29.58 22.24
CA GLY A 127 1.22 -30.14 23.34
C GLY A 127 -0.24 -29.67 23.41
N LEU A 128 -1.04 -30.32 24.27
CA LEU A 128 -2.46 -30.00 24.44
C LEU A 128 -2.66 -28.51 24.81
N LEU A 129 -1.80 -27.94 25.65
CA LEU A 129 -1.87 -26.53 26.04
C LEU A 129 -1.65 -25.59 24.84
N GLY A 130 -0.63 -25.86 24.01
CA GLY A 130 -0.39 -25.11 22.78
C GLY A 130 -1.56 -25.21 21.80
N SER A 131 -2.17 -26.39 21.62
CA SER A 131 -3.34 -26.54 20.75
C SER A 131 -4.57 -25.77 21.22
N VAL A 132 -4.85 -25.77 22.53
CA VAL A 132 -6.01 -25.07 23.10
C VAL A 132 -5.79 -23.56 23.07
N ALA A 133 -4.57 -23.10 23.38
CA ALA A 133 -4.20 -21.70 23.29
C ALA A 133 -4.27 -21.17 21.85
N ASN A 134 -3.76 -21.93 20.87
CA ASN A 134 -3.84 -21.56 19.46
C ASN A 134 -5.28 -21.51 18.95
N ALA A 135 -6.15 -22.44 19.37
CA ALA A 135 -7.57 -22.42 19.01
C ALA A 135 -8.29 -21.17 19.56
N PHE A 136 -7.98 -20.78 20.81
CA PHE A 136 -8.50 -19.53 21.39
C PHE A 136 -7.99 -18.29 20.65
N LEU A 137 -6.69 -18.23 20.35
CA LEU A 137 -6.10 -17.13 19.59
C LEU A 137 -6.72 -17.01 18.20
N GLU A 138 -6.97 -18.12 17.52
CA GLU A 138 -7.60 -18.11 16.20
C GLU A 138 -9.00 -17.49 16.25
N GLU A 139 -9.80 -17.84 17.25
CA GLU A 139 -11.14 -17.29 17.42
C GLU A 139 -11.10 -15.80 17.80
N LEU A 140 -10.15 -15.41 18.65
CA LEU A 140 -9.88 -14.00 18.98
C LEU A 140 -9.47 -13.21 17.73
N TYR A 141 -8.62 -13.77 16.86
CA TYR A 141 -8.20 -13.12 15.63
C TYR A 141 -9.34 -12.95 14.64
N LYS A 142 -10.26 -13.91 14.52
CA LYS A 142 -11.47 -13.74 13.71
C LYS A 142 -12.32 -12.59 14.24
N ALA A 143 -12.55 -12.54 15.55
CA ALA A 143 -13.31 -11.46 16.16
C ALA A 143 -12.65 -10.09 15.95
N ILE A 144 -11.31 -10.00 16.01
CA ILE A 144 -10.58 -8.77 15.71
C ILE A 144 -10.65 -8.42 14.22
N ASP A 145 -10.56 -9.40 13.31
CA ASP A 145 -10.65 -9.19 11.87
C ASP A 145 -11.99 -8.57 11.45
N GLU A 146 -13.09 -8.95 12.10
CA GLU A 146 -14.41 -8.35 11.88
C GLU A 146 -14.48 -6.86 12.27
N THR A 147 -13.59 -6.40 13.14
CA THR A 147 -13.52 -4.98 13.56
C THR A 147 -12.65 -4.12 12.65
N LYS A 148 -11.95 -4.72 11.68
CA LYS A 148 -10.97 -4.00 10.87
C LYS A 148 -11.65 -3.11 9.83
N GLY A 149 -11.23 -1.85 9.81
CA GLY A 149 -11.60 -0.86 8.81
C GLY A 149 -10.41 -0.42 7.97
N LEU A 150 -10.70 0.31 6.89
CA LEU A 150 -9.68 0.90 6.04
C LEU A 150 -9.14 2.19 6.69
N GLY A 151 -7.82 2.27 6.86
CA GLY A 151 -7.17 3.44 7.45
C GLY A 151 -6.94 4.57 6.45
N VAL A 152 -6.74 5.77 6.98
CA VAL A 152 -6.56 7.00 6.18
C VAL A 152 -5.35 6.91 5.24
N GLY A 153 -4.26 6.25 5.64
CA GLY A 153 -3.07 6.05 4.81
C GLY A 153 -3.39 5.23 3.56
N ALA A 154 -4.15 4.14 3.71
CA ALA A 154 -4.56 3.31 2.59
C ALA A 154 -5.55 4.03 1.66
N ILE A 155 -6.51 4.78 2.23
CA ILE A 155 -7.49 5.57 1.46
C ILE A 155 -6.79 6.64 0.63
N VAL A 156 -5.98 7.49 1.27
CA VAL A 156 -5.30 8.61 0.60
C VAL A 156 -4.27 8.07 -0.39
N GLY A 157 -3.50 7.04 -0.02
CA GLY A 157 -2.56 6.39 -0.92
C GLY A 157 -3.23 5.80 -2.17
N GLY A 158 -4.39 5.16 -2.01
CA GLY A 158 -5.19 4.63 -3.11
C GLY A 158 -5.71 5.73 -4.04
N ILE A 159 -6.24 6.83 -3.49
CA ILE A 159 -6.71 7.98 -4.29
C ILE A 159 -5.56 8.63 -5.05
N LEU A 160 -4.43 8.89 -4.40
CA LEU A 160 -3.23 9.46 -5.05
C LEU A 160 -2.74 8.54 -6.17
N SER A 161 -2.84 7.23 -5.98
CA SER A 161 -2.50 6.25 -7.00
C SER A 161 -3.44 6.32 -8.20
N ILE A 162 -4.75 6.49 -8.01
CA ILE A 162 -5.73 6.70 -9.09
C ILE A 162 -5.41 7.99 -9.86
N VAL A 163 -5.09 9.08 -9.16
CA VAL A 163 -4.71 10.35 -9.83
C VAL A 163 -3.42 10.16 -10.64
N GLY A 164 -2.43 9.45 -10.09
CA GLY A 164 -1.20 9.07 -10.80
C GLY A 164 -1.48 8.24 -12.06
N ALA A 165 -2.41 7.28 -11.99
CA ALA A 165 -2.86 6.49 -13.15
C ALA A 165 -3.46 7.38 -14.24
N ALA A 166 -4.34 8.32 -13.87
CA ALA A 166 -4.94 9.25 -14.83
C ALA A 166 -3.87 10.13 -15.51
N VAL A 167 -2.89 10.63 -14.76
CA VAL A 167 -1.77 11.40 -15.31
C VAL A 167 -0.95 10.56 -16.30
N CYS A 168 -0.67 9.30 -15.98
CA CYS A 168 0.06 8.39 -16.85
C CYS A 168 -0.69 8.10 -18.16
N PHE A 169 -1.99 7.82 -18.06
CA PHE A 169 -2.85 7.52 -19.20
C PHE A 169 -2.97 8.72 -20.15
N PHE A 170 -3.24 9.90 -19.59
CA PHE A 170 -3.41 11.15 -20.34
C PHE A 170 -2.11 11.91 -20.62
N LYS A 171 -0.94 11.33 -20.32
CA LYS A 171 0.40 11.94 -20.52
C LYS A 171 0.57 12.66 -21.85
N GLY A 172 0.07 12.08 -22.94
CA GLY A 172 0.16 12.68 -24.28
C GLY A 172 -0.72 13.91 -24.49
N THR A 173 -1.88 13.97 -23.84
CA THR A 173 -2.80 15.12 -23.87
C THR A 173 -2.27 16.22 -22.96
N ILE A 174 -1.82 15.87 -21.76
CA ILE A 174 -1.24 16.79 -20.78
C ILE A 174 0.01 17.48 -21.36
N ALA A 175 0.87 16.73 -22.05
CA ALA A 175 2.07 17.29 -22.70
C ALA A 175 1.77 18.34 -23.79
N LYS A 176 0.54 18.42 -24.33
CA LYS A 176 0.15 19.44 -25.31
C LYS A 176 -0.16 20.80 -24.68
N PHE A 177 -0.49 20.84 -23.38
CA PHE A 177 -0.76 22.08 -22.65
C PHE A 177 0.54 22.83 -22.30
N PHE A 178 1.65 22.13 -22.16
CA PHE A 178 2.99 22.71 -21.92
C PHE A 178 3.70 23.12 -23.23
N LYS A 179 2.93 23.62 -24.20
CA LYS A 179 3.41 24.01 -25.54
C LYS A 179 4.15 25.34 -25.52
#